data_AF-A0A925LMD4-F1
#
_entry.id   AF-A0A925LMD4-F1
#
_cell.length_a   1.000
_cell.length_b   1.000
_cell.length_c   1.000
_cell.angle_alpha   90.00
_cell.angle_beta   90.00
_cell.angle_gamma   90.00
#
_symmetry.space_group_name_H-M   'P 1'
#
loop_
_entity.id
_entity.type
_entity.pdbx_description
1 polymer ?
#
loop_
_entity_poly.entity_id
_entity_poly.type
_entity_poly.pdbx_seq_one_letter_code
_entity_poly.pdbx_strand_id
1 'polypeptide(L)'
;MAAGRLLVEVPAPLNEQGSLEAGAAIFMSSDARALAIAGYDESSDKGSVPDISRSATTMFHTFHRVAARRDVLQVRAYKSASVRAIAGVRTGSGSISPQNPESSLWVKGALPPGLHLAGLRESLDALHIQWSAPPFPNVQRDATVSGFAELVLNSEDLRRVIFKPLLATHPAKRKDQLERIAGYLQDWILRSKEEIAGPGSDLYVRPKLEELLLFDTEVLTPLIGIARAEAPKGGQPRLDTEALRTVQAAASLFGYSVTIYHHIPTGQDYFIISEQSGKAARRYWGTYVLRIGRSNNYMVQVPRPLFEINSFEYGVNLFERLSARALLIGGAHPAANRDGSANLVSGSIKESLFSLVSQGVLRESPEPIMVIQSRAFGLDPNHVTPNAGALISFSNGAMTLPAVPEAGLKLMELLDQDRLSPRFVDGGRDVVGYEVGSTPQSLYMNETLGKEFAILWLSPTARATYRQQTENQRLDAQFRSLGIPTNERDFHGFLSSAGRNSSRPLPAELRGRLISYLNSQDVVVLHAIKGAWPGYRFSRTIDINTKQAFLLITAPDGRISAIANLNPRRPLQTLAIPPDGMSGDIAASFIDARTALLEFGDHR
;
A
#
# COMPACT_ATOMS: atom_id res chain seq x y z
N MET A 1 -28.29 13.26 -38.41
CA MET A 1 -28.41 13.11 -36.94
C MET A 1 -28.70 14.49 -36.38
N ALA A 2 -29.84 14.69 -35.71
CA ALA A 2 -30.17 15.99 -35.15
C ALA A 2 -29.33 16.21 -33.89
N ALA A 3 -28.41 17.18 -33.91
CA ALA A 3 -27.68 17.59 -32.71
C ALA A 3 -28.69 18.00 -31.62
N GLY A 4 -28.51 17.53 -30.39
CA GLY A 4 -29.40 17.87 -29.28
C GLY A 4 -29.37 19.37 -28.96
N ARG A 5 -30.28 19.80 -28.08
CA ARG A 5 -30.53 21.23 -27.82
C ARG A 5 -29.90 21.74 -26.52
N LEU A 6 -29.45 20.82 -25.66
CA LEU A 6 -28.93 21.07 -24.33
C LEU A 6 -27.65 21.93 -24.35
N LEU A 7 -27.61 22.95 -23.50
CA LEU A 7 -26.41 23.70 -23.14
C LEU A 7 -25.94 23.23 -21.76
N VAL A 8 -24.69 22.78 -21.68
CA VAL A 8 -24.04 22.46 -20.40
C VAL A 8 -23.20 23.65 -19.95
N GLU A 9 -23.35 24.07 -18.70
CA GLU A 9 -22.67 25.24 -18.14
C GLU A 9 -21.89 24.88 -16.88
N VAL A 10 -20.63 25.32 -16.79
CA VAL A 10 -19.77 25.19 -15.60
C VAL A 10 -19.38 26.60 -15.15
N PRO A 11 -20.07 27.18 -14.14
CA PRO A 11 -19.99 28.61 -13.81
C PRO A 11 -18.79 28.98 -12.91
N ALA A 12 -18.18 28.02 -12.22
CA ALA A 12 -17.14 28.29 -11.23
C ALA A 12 -16.11 27.14 -11.11
N PRO A 13 -15.50 26.67 -12.22
CA PRO A 13 -14.65 25.48 -12.22
C PRO A 13 -13.41 25.58 -11.30
N LEU A 14 -12.90 26.79 -11.05
CA LEU A 14 -11.75 27.01 -10.20
C LEU A 14 -12.09 27.02 -8.70
N ASN A 15 -13.36 27.27 -8.35
CA ASN A 15 -13.83 27.34 -6.97
C ASN A 15 -14.66 26.10 -6.55
N GLU A 16 -15.15 25.34 -7.54
CA GLU A 16 -15.96 24.14 -7.39
C GLU A 16 -15.17 22.96 -7.96
N GLN A 17 -14.31 22.36 -7.12
CA GLN A 17 -13.38 21.32 -7.52
C GLN A 17 -14.09 20.17 -8.26
N GLY A 18 -13.56 19.80 -9.43
CA GLY A 18 -14.07 18.69 -10.24
C GLY A 18 -15.30 19.01 -11.10
N SER A 19 -15.90 20.20 -10.95
CA SER A 19 -17.10 20.58 -11.72
C SER A 19 -16.82 20.76 -13.22
N LEU A 20 -15.59 21.13 -13.58
CA LEU A 20 -15.13 21.22 -14.97
C LEU A 20 -15.17 19.86 -15.66
N GLU A 21 -14.50 18.87 -15.04
CA GLU A 21 -14.38 17.52 -15.55
C GLU A 21 -15.74 16.84 -15.61
N ALA A 22 -16.57 17.01 -14.58
CA ALA A 22 -17.94 16.48 -14.57
C ALA A 22 -18.82 17.14 -15.64
N GLY A 23 -18.72 18.47 -15.81
CA GLY A 23 -19.43 19.19 -16.87
C GLY A 23 -19.01 18.74 -18.27
N ALA A 24 -17.72 18.54 -18.49
CA ALA A 24 -17.19 17.99 -19.74
C ALA A 24 -17.66 16.54 -19.98
N ALA A 25 -17.65 15.69 -18.94
CA ALA A 25 -18.13 14.31 -19.04
C ALA A 25 -19.64 14.25 -19.37
N ILE A 26 -20.46 15.10 -18.74
CA ILE A 26 -21.88 15.21 -19.06
C ILE A 26 -22.07 15.75 -20.48
N PHE A 27 -21.32 16.77 -20.89
CA PHE A 27 -21.38 17.28 -22.26
C PHE A 27 -21.02 16.24 -23.32
N MET A 28 -20.01 15.39 -23.06
CA MET A 28 -19.62 14.32 -24.00
C MET A 28 -20.60 13.14 -24.03
N SER A 29 -21.30 12.87 -22.92
CA SER A 29 -22.23 11.74 -22.80
C SER A 29 -23.69 12.10 -23.10
N SER A 30 -24.03 13.38 -23.04
CA SER A 30 -25.29 13.92 -23.55
C SER A 30 -25.07 14.39 -24.99
N ASP A 31 -26.08 14.29 -25.84
CA ASP A 31 -26.05 14.90 -27.19
C ASP A 31 -26.14 16.45 -27.09
N ALA A 32 -25.43 17.06 -26.14
CA ALA A 32 -25.45 18.49 -25.89
C ALA A 32 -24.85 19.28 -27.06
N ARG A 33 -25.39 20.47 -27.26
CA ARG A 33 -25.04 21.35 -28.39
C ARG A 33 -23.82 22.19 -28.10
N ALA A 34 -23.67 22.61 -26.85
CA ALA A 34 -22.67 23.57 -26.43
C ALA A 34 -22.26 23.32 -24.98
N LEU A 35 -21.03 23.69 -24.68
CA LEU A 35 -20.44 23.71 -23.35
C LEU A 35 -19.92 25.12 -23.07
N ALA A 36 -20.33 25.72 -21.96
CA ALA A 36 -19.81 26.99 -21.48
C ALA A 36 -19.02 26.76 -20.19
N ILE A 37 -17.76 27.16 -20.17
CA ILE A 37 -16.88 27.05 -19.00
C ILE A 37 -16.42 28.45 -18.59
N ALA A 38 -16.61 28.78 -17.32
CA ALA A 38 -16.21 30.02 -16.72
C ALA A 38 -14.70 30.07 -16.39
N GLY A 39 -14.07 31.24 -16.52
CA GLY A 39 -12.68 31.48 -16.11
C GLY A 39 -12.54 32.21 -14.77
N TYR A 40 -13.55 32.14 -13.89
CA TYR A 40 -13.60 32.93 -12.65
C TYR A 40 -12.95 32.21 -11.45
N ASP A 41 -12.11 32.93 -10.72
CA ASP A 41 -11.45 32.52 -9.48
C ASP A 41 -11.77 33.52 -8.35
N GLU A 42 -12.44 33.06 -7.29
CA GLU A 42 -12.80 33.87 -6.11
C GLU A 42 -11.55 34.29 -5.31
N SER A 43 -10.44 33.57 -5.44
CA SER A 43 -9.19 33.78 -4.69
C SER A 43 -8.20 34.74 -5.36
N SER A 44 -8.45 35.10 -6.61
CA SER A 44 -7.63 36.07 -7.34
C SER A 44 -7.89 37.49 -6.82
N ASP A 45 -7.08 37.95 -5.87
CA ASP A 45 -7.12 39.27 -5.21
C ASP A 45 -6.92 40.48 -6.16
N LYS A 46 -6.93 40.25 -7.49
CA LYS A 46 -6.85 41.26 -8.54
C LYS A 46 -8.25 41.53 -9.10
N GLY A 47 -9.07 42.24 -8.30
CA GLY A 47 -10.50 42.50 -8.50
C GLY A 47 -10.96 43.07 -9.85
N SER A 48 -10.88 42.26 -10.91
CA SER A 48 -11.26 42.65 -12.27
C SER A 48 -12.24 41.69 -12.95
N VAL A 49 -12.43 40.47 -12.42
CA VAL A 49 -13.39 39.50 -12.96
C VAL A 49 -14.62 39.45 -12.04
N PRO A 50 -15.79 39.91 -12.49
CA PRO A 50 -17.00 39.86 -11.66
C PRO A 50 -17.52 38.43 -11.51
N ASP A 51 -18.02 38.09 -10.32
CA ASP A 51 -18.66 36.80 -10.00
C ASP A 51 -19.73 36.48 -11.05
N ILE A 52 -19.52 35.40 -11.80
CA ILE A 52 -20.35 35.00 -12.95
C ILE A 52 -21.78 34.69 -12.53
N SER A 53 -21.98 34.21 -11.30
CA SER A 53 -23.31 33.89 -10.76
C SER A 53 -24.09 35.13 -10.33
N ARG A 54 -23.42 36.28 -10.17
CA ARG A 54 -24.02 37.54 -9.69
C ARG A 54 -23.99 38.66 -10.72
N SER A 55 -23.15 38.57 -11.75
CA SER A 55 -22.94 39.64 -12.71
C SER A 55 -23.45 39.30 -14.11
N ALA A 56 -24.41 40.10 -14.56
CA ALA A 56 -24.96 40.03 -15.91
C ALA A 56 -24.03 40.66 -16.98
N THR A 57 -22.92 41.29 -16.59
CA THR A 57 -21.99 41.95 -17.54
C THR A 57 -20.90 41.03 -18.08
N THR A 58 -20.92 39.75 -17.72
CA THR A 58 -19.90 38.78 -18.14
C THR A 58 -20.13 38.27 -19.56
N MET A 59 -19.04 37.92 -20.24
CA MET A 59 -19.10 37.19 -21.52
C MET A 59 -19.84 35.86 -21.34
N PHE A 60 -19.66 35.19 -20.20
CA PHE A 60 -20.37 33.96 -19.84
C PHE A 60 -21.89 34.17 -19.84
N HIS A 61 -22.40 35.22 -19.17
CA HIS A 61 -23.82 35.56 -19.19
C HIS A 61 -24.33 35.93 -20.58
N THR A 62 -23.52 36.65 -21.36
CA THR A 62 -23.86 37.01 -22.75
C THR A 62 -24.00 35.77 -23.62
N PHE A 63 -23.06 34.82 -23.51
CA PHE A 63 -23.14 33.53 -24.18
C PHE A 63 -24.39 32.75 -23.75
N HIS A 64 -24.64 32.65 -22.44
CA HIS A 64 -25.83 32.01 -21.87
C HIS A 64 -27.12 32.55 -22.51
N ARG A 65 -27.30 33.87 -22.58
CA ARG A 65 -28.53 34.48 -23.16
C ARG A 65 -28.77 34.07 -24.62
N VAL A 66 -27.71 33.87 -25.40
CA VAL A 66 -27.80 33.48 -26.81
C VAL A 66 -27.96 31.96 -26.97
N ALA A 67 -27.27 31.18 -26.14
CA ALA A 67 -27.17 29.73 -26.27
C ALA A 67 -28.24 28.95 -25.48
N ALA A 68 -28.79 29.47 -24.39
CA ALA A 68 -29.61 28.72 -23.44
C ALA A 68 -30.85 28.07 -24.06
N ARG A 69 -31.55 28.74 -24.99
CA ARG A 69 -32.73 28.24 -25.75
C ARG A 69 -33.76 27.42 -24.92
N ARG A 70 -33.92 27.71 -23.62
CA ARG A 70 -34.78 26.97 -22.66
C ARG A 70 -34.38 25.51 -22.45
N ASP A 71 -33.09 25.20 -22.55
CA ASP A 71 -32.56 23.85 -22.40
C ASP A 71 -31.15 23.90 -21.81
N VAL A 72 -31.05 24.22 -20.51
CA VAL A 72 -29.78 24.46 -19.81
C VAL A 72 -29.63 23.53 -18.62
N LEU A 73 -28.48 22.87 -18.56
CA LEU A 73 -27.98 22.19 -17.37
C LEU A 73 -26.72 22.88 -16.88
N GLN A 74 -26.80 23.48 -15.69
CA GLN A 74 -25.63 24.02 -15.01
C GLN A 74 -25.06 22.97 -14.05
N VAL A 75 -23.81 22.57 -14.24
CA VAL A 75 -23.12 21.56 -13.43
C VAL A 75 -22.24 22.27 -12.40
N ARG A 76 -22.41 21.91 -11.14
CA ARG A 76 -21.77 22.52 -9.98
C ARG A 76 -21.28 21.46 -9.00
N ALA A 77 -20.33 21.82 -8.15
CA ALA A 77 -19.91 20.99 -7.01
C ALA A 77 -20.18 21.72 -5.69
N TYR A 78 -20.42 20.96 -4.62
CA TYR A 78 -20.59 21.55 -3.29
C TYR A 78 -19.32 22.26 -2.81
N LYS A 79 -19.43 23.56 -2.51
CA LYS A 79 -18.47 24.34 -1.73
C LYS A 79 -18.99 24.63 -0.32
N SER A 80 -18.11 24.92 0.65
CA SER A 80 -18.48 25.18 2.05
C SER A 80 -19.59 26.23 2.23
N ALA A 81 -19.64 27.25 1.39
CA ALA A 81 -20.74 28.23 1.38
C ALA A 81 -22.08 27.64 0.91
N SER A 82 -22.07 26.82 -0.15
CA SER A 82 -23.26 26.18 -0.69
C SER A 82 -23.80 25.08 0.23
N VAL A 83 -22.93 24.29 0.89
CA VAL A 83 -23.35 23.29 1.88
C VAL A 83 -24.11 23.96 3.02
N ARG A 84 -23.59 25.09 3.54
CA ARG A 84 -24.26 25.88 4.59
C ARG A 84 -25.62 26.41 4.14
N ALA A 85 -25.71 26.92 2.91
CA ALA A 85 -26.95 27.49 2.36
C ALA A 85 -28.02 26.42 2.10
N ILE A 86 -27.62 25.24 1.60
CA ILE A 86 -28.52 24.17 1.17
C ILE A 86 -28.94 23.27 2.35
N ALA A 87 -28.00 22.88 3.21
CA ALA A 87 -28.24 21.93 4.29
C ALA A 87 -28.70 22.61 5.61
N GLY A 88 -28.62 23.94 5.72
CA GLY A 88 -29.03 24.68 6.93
C GLY A 88 -28.17 24.42 8.18
N VAL A 89 -27.06 23.68 8.05
CA VAL A 89 -26.18 23.28 9.17
C VAL A 89 -25.18 24.41 9.48
N ARG A 90 -25.28 24.99 10.67
CA ARG A 90 -24.21 25.82 11.26
C ARG A 90 -23.16 24.90 11.87
N THR A 91 -22.05 24.66 11.19
CA THR A 91 -20.87 24.07 11.84
C THR A 91 -20.19 25.14 12.69
N GLY A 92 -20.02 24.87 13.98
CA GLY A 92 -19.15 25.69 14.84
C GLY A 92 -17.71 25.61 14.36
N SER A 93 -16.90 26.65 14.59
CA SER A 93 -15.48 26.63 14.25
C SER A 93 -14.79 25.49 15.01
N GLY A 94 -14.46 24.40 14.33
CA GLY A 94 -13.77 23.26 14.93
C GLY A 94 -14.20 21.87 14.44
N SER A 95 -15.36 21.70 13.79
CA SER A 95 -15.75 20.38 13.25
C SER A 95 -15.29 20.21 11.80
N ILE A 96 -14.23 19.42 11.59
CA ILE A 96 -13.72 19.03 10.27
C ILE A 96 -14.56 17.86 9.77
N SER A 97 -15.70 18.16 9.18
CA SER A 97 -16.30 17.43 8.04
C SER A 97 -17.65 18.07 7.73
N PRO A 98 -17.84 18.73 6.57
CA PRO A 98 -19.19 18.93 6.07
C PRO A 98 -19.80 17.53 5.88
N GLN A 99 -20.97 17.27 6.46
CA GLN A 99 -21.75 16.09 6.05
C GLN A 99 -21.85 16.13 4.52
N ASN A 100 -21.40 15.07 3.84
CA ASN A 100 -21.41 15.00 2.37
C ASN A 100 -22.87 14.99 1.93
N PRO A 101 -23.43 16.12 1.45
CA PRO A 101 -24.85 16.19 1.15
C PRO A 101 -25.16 15.32 -0.07
N GLU A 102 -26.40 14.84 -0.17
CA GLU A 102 -26.85 14.12 -1.37
C GLU A 102 -26.80 15.04 -2.59
N SER A 103 -26.40 14.50 -3.75
CA SER A 103 -26.43 15.26 -5.00
C SER A 103 -27.85 15.69 -5.34
N SER A 104 -27.99 16.94 -5.77
CA SER A 104 -29.30 17.56 -5.98
C SER A 104 -29.46 18.17 -7.36
N LEU A 105 -30.63 17.97 -7.97
CA LEU A 105 -31.03 18.63 -9.21
C LEU A 105 -32.13 19.64 -8.90
N TRP A 106 -31.80 20.92 -9.00
CA TRP A 106 -32.72 22.03 -8.77
C TRP A 106 -33.31 22.47 -10.10
N VAL A 107 -34.64 22.42 -10.23
CA VAL A 107 -35.34 22.68 -11.49
C VAL A 107 -36.22 23.90 -11.38
N LYS A 108 -35.95 24.92 -12.20
CA LYS A 108 -36.78 26.12 -12.28
C LYS A 108 -37.98 25.88 -13.22
N GLY A 109 -39.11 25.52 -12.64
CA GLY A 109 -40.42 25.44 -13.30
C GLY A 109 -40.60 24.23 -14.22
N ALA A 110 -39.71 24.02 -15.18
CA ALA A 110 -39.76 22.89 -16.12
C ALA A 110 -38.36 22.31 -16.35
N LEU A 111 -38.27 20.99 -16.47
CA LEU A 111 -37.03 20.29 -16.81
C LEU A 111 -36.51 20.74 -18.19
N PRO A 112 -35.18 20.87 -18.38
CA PRO A 112 -34.59 21.08 -19.69
C PRO A 112 -34.99 19.93 -20.64
N PRO A 113 -35.61 20.20 -21.79
CA PRO A 113 -36.11 19.14 -22.68
C PRO A 113 -35.04 18.18 -23.21
N GLY A 114 -33.79 18.63 -23.33
CA GLY A 114 -32.65 17.83 -23.76
C GLY A 114 -31.95 17.09 -22.61
N LEU A 115 -32.41 17.25 -21.36
CA LEU A 115 -31.84 16.53 -20.21
C LEU A 115 -32.42 15.12 -20.12
N HIS A 116 -31.57 14.12 -20.36
CA HIS A 116 -31.92 12.71 -20.17
C HIS A 116 -31.85 12.32 -18.69
N LEU A 117 -32.93 12.59 -17.94
CA LEU A 117 -32.98 12.34 -16.50
C LEU A 117 -32.71 10.87 -16.12
N ALA A 118 -33.14 9.91 -16.94
CA ALA A 118 -32.86 8.50 -16.72
C ALA A 118 -31.35 8.20 -16.77
N GLY A 119 -30.65 8.69 -17.80
CA GLY A 119 -29.20 8.53 -17.92
C GLY A 119 -28.41 9.25 -16.82
N LEU A 120 -28.93 10.39 -16.34
CA LEU A 120 -28.35 11.09 -15.20
C LEU A 120 -28.53 10.27 -13.90
N ARG A 121 -29.73 9.73 -13.64
CA ARG A 121 -29.98 8.85 -12.48
C ARG A 121 -29.20 7.54 -12.53
N GLU A 122 -28.90 7.01 -13.71
CA GLU A 122 -28.00 5.85 -13.85
C GLU A 122 -26.52 6.19 -13.54
N SER A 123 -26.17 7.48 -13.50
CA SER A 123 -24.78 7.93 -13.26
C SER A 123 -24.52 8.36 -11.81
N LEU A 124 -25.57 8.41 -11.00
CA LEU A 124 -25.57 8.97 -9.65
C LEU A 124 -26.23 7.97 -8.71
N ASP A 125 -25.71 7.82 -7.49
CA ASP A 125 -26.23 6.83 -6.54
C ASP A 125 -27.60 7.28 -5.98
N ALA A 126 -27.67 8.55 -5.54
CA ALA A 126 -28.89 9.21 -5.09
C ALA A 126 -28.97 10.62 -5.68
N LEU A 127 -30.05 10.87 -6.45
CA LEU A 127 -30.34 12.20 -6.99
C LEU A 127 -31.63 12.76 -6.40
N HIS A 128 -31.49 13.75 -5.53
CA HIS A 128 -32.62 14.47 -4.95
C HIS A 128 -33.08 15.59 -5.90
N ILE A 129 -34.30 15.48 -6.44
CA ILE A 129 -34.85 16.49 -7.36
C ILE A 129 -35.67 17.51 -6.57
N GLN A 130 -35.31 18.79 -6.69
CA GLN A 130 -36.01 19.90 -6.05
C GLN A 130 -36.65 20.83 -7.08
N TRP A 131 -37.96 20.99 -6.97
CA TRP A 131 -38.76 21.89 -7.80
C TRP A 131 -38.82 23.29 -7.20
N SER A 132 -37.64 23.88 -7.00
CA SER A 132 -37.49 25.22 -6.43
C SER A 132 -36.16 25.82 -6.90
N ALA A 133 -36.00 27.14 -6.72
CA ALA A 133 -34.71 27.78 -6.89
C ALA A 133 -33.81 27.47 -5.68
N PRO A 134 -32.52 27.17 -5.88
CA PRO A 134 -31.60 27.00 -4.78
C PRO A 134 -31.37 28.32 -4.03
N PRO A 135 -30.92 28.26 -2.76
CA PRO A 135 -30.80 29.43 -1.88
C PRO A 135 -29.64 30.37 -2.22
N PHE A 136 -28.95 30.17 -3.35
CA PHE A 136 -27.86 31.00 -3.82
C PHE A 136 -28.23 31.76 -5.11
N PRO A 137 -27.70 32.99 -5.30
CA PRO A 137 -27.99 33.80 -6.48
C PRO A 137 -27.40 33.16 -7.74
N ASN A 138 -28.11 33.30 -8.86
CA ASN A 138 -27.66 32.86 -10.18
C ASN A 138 -28.36 33.69 -11.27
N VAL A 139 -27.63 34.65 -11.87
CA VAL A 139 -28.16 35.52 -12.92
C VAL A 139 -28.51 34.77 -14.22
N GLN A 140 -27.88 33.63 -14.51
CA GLN A 140 -28.22 32.77 -15.64
C GLN A 140 -29.59 32.11 -15.42
N ARG A 141 -29.82 31.57 -14.22
CA ARG A 141 -31.12 31.05 -13.81
C ARG A 141 -32.19 32.12 -13.94
N ASP A 142 -31.93 33.33 -13.47
CA ASP A 142 -32.91 34.41 -13.45
C ASP A 142 -33.27 34.89 -14.87
N ALA A 143 -32.29 34.90 -15.78
CA ALA A 143 -32.48 35.25 -17.19
C ALA A 143 -33.21 34.18 -18.02
N THR A 144 -33.24 32.91 -17.57
CA THR A 144 -33.94 31.83 -18.27
C THR A 144 -35.37 31.65 -17.73
N VAL A 145 -36.36 31.74 -18.63
CA VAL A 145 -37.80 31.67 -18.27
C VAL A 145 -38.26 30.24 -17.94
N SER A 146 -37.73 29.22 -18.63
CA SER A 146 -38.10 27.81 -18.45
C SER A 146 -36.99 26.89 -18.95
N GLY A 147 -36.95 25.64 -18.49
CA GLY A 147 -36.00 24.63 -18.99
C GLY A 147 -34.58 24.88 -18.51
N PHE A 148 -34.43 25.24 -17.23
CA PHE A 148 -33.16 25.50 -16.58
C PHE A 148 -33.06 24.62 -15.33
N ALA A 149 -31.97 23.86 -15.23
CA ALA A 149 -31.68 23.05 -14.07
C ALA A 149 -30.24 23.24 -13.57
N GLU A 150 -30.06 23.18 -12.25
CA GLU A 150 -28.75 23.22 -11.59
C GLU A 150 -28.51 21.87 -10.92
N LEU A 151 -27.51 21.15 -11.41
CA LEU A 151 -27.03 19.91 -10.84
C LEU A 151 -25.86 20.22 -9.90
N VAL A 152 -26.07 20.03 -8.60
CA VAL A 152 -25.04 20.20 -7.58
C VAL A 152 -24.60 18.82 -7.13
N LEU A 153 -23.38 18.45 -7.49
CA LEU A 153 -22.79 17.13 -7.24
C LEU A 153 -21.99 17.13 -5.95
N ASN A 154 -22.15 16.06 -5.18
CA ASN A 154 -21.25 15.70 -4.10
C ASN A 154 -19.96 15.08 -4.64
N SER A 155 -18.95 14.94 -3.79
CA SER A 155 -17.62 14.46 -4.23
C SER A 155 -17.64 13.04 -4.78
N GLU A 156 -18.56 12.19 -4.34
CA GLU A 156 -18.63 10.80 -4.78
C GLU A 156 -19.26 10.68 -6.17
N ASP A 157 -20.43 11.29 -6.34
CA ASP A 157 -21.15 11.33 -7.60
C ASP A 157 -20.38 12.09 -8.68
N LEU A 158 -19.65 13.14 -8.31
CA LEU A 158 -18.76 13.86 -9.20
C LEU A 158 -17.69 12.92 -9.80
N ARG A 159 -17.06 12.09 -8.97
CA ARG A 159 -16.10 11.07 -9.44
C ARG A 159 -16.76 10.01 -10.31
N ARG A 160 -17.94 9.51 -9.90
CA ARG A 160 -18.70 8.53 -10.70
C ARG A 160 -18.96 9.08 -12.11
N VAL A 161 -19.41 10.33 -12.23
CA VAL A 161 -19.66 10.99 -13.52
C VAL A 161 -18.38 11.12 -14.36
N ILE A 162 -17.28 11.57 -13.76
CA ILE A 162 -16.00 11.75 -14.47
C ILE A 162 -15.46 10.42 -15.01
N PHE A 163 -15.48 9.38 -14.17
CA PHE A 163 -14.85 8.10 -14.52
C PHE A 163 -15.81 7.09 -15.16
N LYS A 164 -17.11 7.41 -15.30
CA LYS A 164 -18.13 6.52 -15.90
C LYS A 164 -17.68 5.83 -17.19
N PRO A 165 -17.07 6.52 -18.18
CA PRO A 165 -16.62 5.88 -19.42
C PRO A 165 -15.58 4.76 -19.21
N LEU A 166 -14.83 4.82 -18.10
CA LEU A 166 -13.76 3.90 -17.75
C LEU A 166 -14.22 2.77 -16.81
N LEU A 167 -15.36 2.92 -16.12
CA LEU A 167 -15.85 1.93 -15.14
C LEU A 167 -16.10 0.55 -15.75
N ALA A 168 -16.56 0.48 -17.01
CA ALA A 168 -16.85 -0.79 -17.68
C ALA A 168 -15.58 -1.54 -18.15
N THR A 169 -14.45 -0.85 -18.30
CA THR A 169 -13.26 -1.38 -18.96
C THR A 169 -12.20 -1.88 -17.99
N HIS A 170 -12.26 -1.49 -16.71
CA HIS A 170 -11.20 -1.78 -15.74
C HIS A 170 -11.78 -2.22 -14.38
N PRO A 171 -12.25 -3.46 -14.22
CA PRO A 171 -12.62 -3.97 -12.90
C PRO A 171 -11.37 -4.21 -12.04
N ALA A 172 -11.48 -3.97 -10.72
CA ALA A 172 -10.45 -4.35 -9.77
C ALA A 172 -10.28 -5.87 -9.77
N LYS A 173 -9.03 -6.35 -9.82
CA LYS A 173 -8.73 -7.79 -9.92
C LYS A 173 -8.69 -8.39 -8.51
N ARG A 174 -9.41 -9.49 -8.28
CA ARG A 174 -9.29 -10.28 -7.04
C ARG A 174 -8.34 -11.45 -7.26
N LYS A 175 -7.44 -11.68 -6.30
CA LYS A 175 -6.53 -12.83 -6.24
C LYS A 175 -6.71 -13.54 -4.91
N ASP A 176 -7.33 -14.71 -4.94
CA ASP A 176 -7.40 -15.60 -3.77
C ASP A 176 -6.16 -16.49 -3.76
N GLN A 177 -5.39 -16.44 -2.66
CA GLN A 177 -4.08 -17.09 -2.56
C GLN A 177 -3.93 -17.85 -1.26
N LEU A 178 -3.20 -18.98 -1.32
CA LEU A 178 -2.83 -19.77 -0.15
C LEU A 178 -1.58 -19.22 0.55
N GLU A 179 -0.69 -18.58 -0.19
CA GLU A 179 0.51 -17.97 0.40
C GLU A 179 0.16 -16.65 1.10
N ARG A 180 0.86 -16.34 2.18
CA ARG A 180 0.78 -15.02 2.81
C ARG A 180 1.25 -13.95 1.85
N ILE A 181 0.74 -12.74 2.00
CA ILE A 181 1.13 -11.59 1.18
C ILE A 181 2.65 -11.39 1.16
N ALA A 182 3.35 -11.70 2.27
CA ALA A 182 4.80 -11.61 2.31
C ALA A 182 5.47 -12.52 1.28
N GLY A 183 5.07 -13.79 1.22
CA GLY A 183 5.59 -14.75 0.26
C GLY A 183 5.25 -14.36 -1.18
N TYR A 184 4.02 -13.93 -1.42
CA TYR A 184 3.57 -13.47 -2.73
C TYR A 184 4.38 -12.26 -3.23
N LEU A 185 4.51 -11.21 -2.41
CA LEU A 185 5.24 -10.00 -2.80
C LEU A 185 6.72 -10.29 -3.06
N GLN A 186 7.30 -11.17 -2.23
CA GLN A 186 8.67 -11.63 -2.38
C GLN A 186 8.90 -12.31 -3.73
N ASP A 187 8.05 -13.26 -4.11
CA ASP A 187 8.16 -13.91 -5.41
C ASP A 187 7.84 -12.93 -6.56
N TRP A 188 6.77 -12.16 -6.43
CA TRP A 188 6.31 -11.28 -7.50
C TRP A 188 7.35 -10.21 -7.86
N ILE A 189 7.85 -9.46 -6.88
CA ILE A 189 8.79 -8.35 -7.14
C ILE A 189 10.19 -8.85 -7.50
N LEU A 190 10.70 -9.93 -6.87
CA LEU A 190 12.05 -10.42 -7.17
C LEU A 190 12.12 -11.23 -8.47
N ARG A 191 11.05 -11.95 -8.84
CA ARG A 191 10.99 -12.63 -10.15
C ARG A 191 10.75 -11.63 -11.28
N SER A 192 10.05 -10.54 -11.02
CA SER A 192 9.78 -9.47 -11.98
C SER A 192 10.69 -8.25 -11.75
N LYS A 193 12.02 -8.42 -11.83
CA LYS A 193 13.00 -7.32 -11.67
C LYS A 193 12.75 -6.13 -12.61
N GLU A 194 12.04 -6.34 -13.71
CA GLU A 194 11.54 -5.30 -14.62
C GLU A 194 10.52 -4.33 -13.98
N GLU A 195 10.01 -4.64 -12.79
CA GLU A 195 9.16 -3.75 -11.98
C GLU A 195 9.95 -2.63 -11.32
N ILE A 196 11.28 -2.73 -11.28
CA ILE A 196 12.15 -1.76 -10.63
C ILE A 196 13.13 -1.19 -11.65
N ALA A 197 13.19 0.13 -11.76
CA ALA A 197 14.13 0.79 -12.66
C ALA A 197 15.57 0.49 -12.23
N GLY A 198 16.33 -0.15 -13.11
CA GLY A 198 17.72 -0.52 -12.85
C GLY A 198 18.67 0.69 -12.81
N PRO A 199 19.88 0.55 -12.25
CA PRO A 199 20.88 1.61 -12.23
C PRO A 199 21.26 2.05 -13.65
N GLY A 200 21.35 3.37 -13.87
CA GLY A 200 21.75 3.97 -15.15
C GLY A 200 20.76 3.77 -16.30
N SER A 201 19.53 3.33 -16.01
CA SER A 201 18.51 3.08 -17.02
C SER A 201 17.81 4.34 -17.52
N ASP A 202 17.83 5.42 -16.74
CA ASP A 202 17.11 6.67 -16.98
C ASP A 202 15.58 6.45 -17.22
N LEU A 203 15.02 5.37 -16.67
CA LEU A 203 13.62 4.97 -16.85
C LEU A 203 12.65 5.56 -15.82
N TYR A 204 13.13 6.03 -14.66
CA TYR A 204 12.25 6.60 -13.64
C TYR A 204 11.71 7.95 -14.10
N VAL A 205 10.39 8.11 -14.12
CA VAL A 205 9.76 9.37 -14.54
C VAL A 205 9.36 10.15 -13.31
N ARG A 206 9.88 11.36 -13.12
CA ARG A 206 9.47 12.19 -11.97
C ARG A 206 8.00 12.60 -12.11
N PRO A 207 7.15 12.39 -11.08
CA PRO A 207 5.76 12.85 -11.12
C PRO A 207 5.68 14.37 -11.12
N LYS A 208 4.69 14.91 -11.84
CA LYS A 208 4.33 16.33 -11.73
C LYS A 208 3.47 16.55 -10.48
N LEU A 209 3.45 17.78 -9.96
CA LEU A 209 2.66 18.11 -8.78
C LEU A 209 1.16 17.87 -9.02
N GLU A 210 0.66 18.20 -10.21
CA GLU A 210 -0.74 18.02 -10.58
C GLU A 210 -1.11 16.53 -10.63
N GLU A 211 -0.18 15.68 -11.09
CA GLU A 211 -0.39 14.22 -11.08
C GLU A 211 -0.46 13.69 -9.65
N LEU A 212 0.40 14.19 -8.74
CA LEU A 212 0.35 13.81 -7.33
C LEU A 212 -0.96 14.26 -6.68
N LEU A 213 -1.41 15.49 -6.90
CA LEU A 213 -2.66 16.00 -6.33
C LEU A 213 -3.88 15.21 -6.82
N LEU A 214 -3.92 14.90 -8.12
CA LEU A 214 -5.00 14.11 -8.71
C LEU A 214 -4.95 12.66 -8.20
N PHE A 215 -3.77 12.05 -8.12
CA PHE A 215 -3.63 10.70 -7.56
C PHE A 215 -4.05 10.66 -6.09
N ASP A 216 -3.70 11.67 -5.30
CA ASP A 216 -4.08 11.76 -3.89
C ASP A 216 -5.61 11.79 -3.72
N THR A 217 -6.26 12.65 -4.49
CA THR A 217 -7.70 12.96 -4.37
C THR A 217 -8.57 11.84 -4.94
N GLU A 218 -8.16 11.27 -6.07
CA GLU A 218 -8.99 10.33 -6.85
C GLU A 218 -8.66 8.86 -6.60
N VAL A 219 -7.44 8.56 -6.12
CA VAL A 219 -6.98 7.19 -5.92
C VAL A 219 -6.67 6.93 -4.45
N LEU A 220 -5.69 7.64 -3.89
CA LEU A 220 -5.11 7.29 -2.59
C LEU A 220 -6.09 7.51 -1.43
N THR A 221 -6.60 8.73 -1.28
CA THR A 221 -7.49 9.09 -0.16
C THR A 221 -8.77 8.25 -0.14
N PRO A 222 -9.50 8.08 -1.27
CA PRO A 222 -10.67 7.22 -1.30
C PRO A 222 -10.34 5.77 -0.98
N LEU A 223 -9.21 5.24 -1.50
CA LEU A 223 -8.82 3.86 -1.27
C LEU A 223 -8.44 3.58 0.19
N ILE A 224 -7.78 4.53 0.87
CA ILE A 224 -7.53 4.44 2.32
C ILE A 224 -8.86 4.43 3.08
N GLY A 225 -9.82 5.28 2.69
CA GLY A 225 -11.16 5.28 3.25
C GLY A 225 -11.86 3.92 3.13
N ILE A 226 -11.81 3.31 1.94
CA ILE A 226 -12.37 1.96 1.69
C ILE A 226 -11.63 0.91 2.52
N ALA A 227 -10.29 0.97 2.59
CA ALA A 227 -9.48 0.00 3.34
C ALA A 227 -9.77 0.02 4.85
N ARG A 228 -10.11 1.20 5.38
CA ARG A 228 -10.43 1.40 6.80
C ARG A 228 -11.89 1.10 7.15
N ALA A 229 -12.77 0.92 6.17
CA ALA A 229 -14.17 0.63 6.43
C ALA A 229 -14.29 -0.63 7.28
N GLU A 230 -14.79 -0.47 8.52
CA GLU A 230 -14.88 -1.58 9.46
C GLU A 230 -15.93 -2.59 8.99
N ALA A 231 -15.64 -3.87 9.21
CA ALA A 231 -16.65 -4.89 9.02
C ALA A 231 -17.77 -4.75 10.07
N PRO A 232 -19.05 -4.87 9.68
CA PRO A 232 -20.14 -5.02 10.65
C PRO A 232 -19.84 -6.21 11.58
N LYS A 233 -19.95 -5.99 12.90
CA LYS A 233 -19.65 -6.93 14.01
C LYS A 233 -19.55 -8.41 13.58
N GLY A 234 -18.31 -8.87 13.33
CA GLY A 234 -17.98 -10.28 13.09
C GLY A 234 -18.05 -10.77 11.63
N GLY A 235 -18.41 -9.92 10.68
CA GLY A 235 -18.37 -10.23 9.24
C GLY A 235 -17.06 -9.87 8.55
N GLN A 236 -16.95 -10.18 7.25
CA GLN A 236 -15.91 -9.58 6.39
C GLN A 236 -16.30 -8.13 6.05
N PRO A 237 -15.31 -7.21 5.88
CA PRO A 237 -15.59 -5.87 5.37
C PRO A 237 -16.32 -5.97 4.04
N ARG A 238 -17.54 -5.42 3.97
CA ARG A 238 -18.26 -5.37 2.70
C ARG A 238 -17.66 -4.23 1.89
N LEU A 239 -16.71 -4.58 1.02
CA LEU A 239 -16.08 -3.61 0.13
C LEU A 239 -17.15 -2.97 -0.75
N ASP A 240 -17.18 -1.64 -0.76
CA ASP A 240 -17.98 -0.89 -1.73
C ASP A 240 -17.40 -1.13 -3.12
N THR A 241 -18.04 -2.03 -3.86
CA THR A 241 -17.62 -2.43 -5.20
C THR A 241 -17.68 -1.29 -6.20
N GLU A 242 -18.54 -0.30 -6.01
CA GLU A 242 -18.70 0.78 -6.99
C GLU A 242 -17.70 1.90 -6.74
N ALA A 243 -17.49 2.29 -5.48
CA ALA A 243 -16.39 3.18 -5.11
C ALA A 243 -15.04 2.60 -5.53
N LEU A 244 -14.82 1.29 -5.35
CA LEU A 244 -13.59 0.63 -5.78
C LEU A 244 -13.41 0.63 -7.30
N ARG A 245 -14.48 0.45 -8.09
CA ARG A 245 -14.40 0.57 -9.57
C ARG A 245 -14.00 1.97 -9.99
N THR A 246 -14.52 2.99 -9.31
CA THR A 246 -14.17 4.40 -9.55
C THR A 246 -12.69 4.65 -9.27
N VAL A 247 -12.19 4.19 -8.12
CA VAL A 247 -10.76 4.25 -7.78
C VAL A 247 -9.89 3.51 -8.80
N GLN A 248 -10.30 2.31 -9.23
CA GLN A 248 -9.56 1.55 -10.24
C GLN A 248 -9.54 2.26 -11.60
N ALA A 249 -10.64 2.89 -12.01
CA ALA A 249 -10.69 3.69 -13.22
C ALA A 249 -9.73 4.89 -13.13
N ALA A 250 -9.76 5.63 -12.03
CA ALA A 250 -8.83 6.73 -11.76
C ALA A 250 -7.36 6.27 -11.78
N ALA A 251 -7.05 5.17 -11.08
CA ALA A 251 -5.70 4.59 -11.05
C ALA A 251 -5.20 4.21 -12.45
N SER A 252 -6.09 3.73 -13.32
CA SER A 252 -5.74 3.32 -14.69
C SER A 252 -5.22 4.46 -15.57
N LEU A 253 -5.61 5.71 -15.28
CA LEU A 253 -5.10 6.90 -15.97
C LEU A 253 -3.61 7.13 -15.73
N PHE A 254 -3.13 6.73 -14.55
CA PHE A 254 -1.72 6.78 -14.18
C PHE A 254 -0.96 5.51 -14.56
N GLY A 255 -1.61 4.59 -15.28
CA GLY A 255 -1.04 3.27 -15.58
C GLY A 255 -1.04 2.32 -14.38
N TYR A 256 -1.75 2.62 -13.29
CA TYR A 256 -1.85 1.78 -12.10
C TYR A 256 -3.04 0.82 -12.15
N SER A 257 -2.96 -0.23 -11.34
CA SER A 257 -4.05 -1.15 -11.02
C SER A 257 -4.13 -1.40 -9.53
N VAL A 258 -5.36 -1.60 -9.06
CA VAL A 258 -5.69 -1.98 -7.69
C VAL A 258 -6.12 -3.45 -7.73
N THR A 259 -5.32 -4.30 -7.09
CA THR A 259 -5.59 -5.72 -6.92
C THR A 259 -6.05 -5.98 -5.48
N ILE A 260 -7.18 -6.66 -5.31
CA ILE A 260 -7.59 -7.22 -4.01
C ILE A 260 -6.87 -8.56 -3.84
N TYR A 261 -5.98 -8.63 -2.87
CA TYR A 261 -5.32 -9.85 -2.47
C TYR A 261 -6.04 -10.45 -1.27
N HIS A 262 -6.55 -11.67 -1.39
CA HIS A 262 -7.23 -12.39 -0.33
C HIS A 262 -6.39 -13.60 0.11
N HIS A 263 -5.92 -13.59 1.35
CA HIS A 263 -5.23 -14.72 1.94
C HIS A 263 -6.24 -15.72 2.52
N ILE A 264 -6.45 -16.83 1.81
CA ILE A 264 -7.50 -17.81 2.12
C ILE A 264 -7.40 -18.35 3.56
N PRO A 265 -6.23 -18.76 4.08
CA PRO A 265 -6.13 -19.34 5.42
C PRO A 265 -6.52 -18.40 6.57
N THR A 266 -6.23 -17.10 6.46
CA THR A 266 -6.54 -16.13 7.54
C THR A 266 -7.77 -15.27 7.23
N GLY A 267 -8.29 -15.33 6.00
CA GLY A 267 -9.34 -14.44 5.51
C GLY A 267 -8.93 -12.97 5.44
N GLN A 268 -7.63 -12.67 5.45
CA GLN A 268 -7.12 -11.30 5.47
C GLN A 268 -7.05 -10.75 4.04
N ASP A 269 -7.61 -9.56 3.84
CA ASP A 269 -7.60 -8.86 2.56
C ASP A 269 -6.59 -7.69 2.55
N TYR A 270 -6.05 -7.42 1.36
CA TYR A 270 -5.14 -6.30 1.09
C TYR A 270 -5.46 -5.66 -0.26
N PHE A 271 -5.28 -4.35 -0.38
CA PHE A 271 -5.13 -3.69 -1.67
C PHE A 271 -3.67 -3.65 -2.06
N ILE A 272 -3.34 -4.11 -3.26
CA ILE A 272 -2.03 -3.94 -3.90
C ILE A 272 -2.20 -2.93 -5.05
N ILE A 273 -1.48 -1.82 -4.95
CA ILE A 273 -1.52 -0.71 -5.90
C ILE A 273 -0.19 -0.73 -6.65
N SER A 274 -0.23 -1.10 -7.93
CA SER A 274 0.98 -1.26 -8.74
C SER A 274 0.76 -0.89 -10.20
N GLU A 275 1.84 -0.51 -10.89
CA GLU A 275 1.79 -0.24 -12.33
C GLU A 275 1.40 -1.49 -13.12
N GLN A 276 0.58 -1.30 -14.16
CA GLN A 276 0.11 -2.36 -15.02
C GLN A 276 1.26 -2.90 -15.89
N SER A 277 1.42 -4.21 -15.89
CA SER A 277 2.38 -4.92 -16.74
C SER A 277 1.97 -4.86 -18.22
N GLY A 278 2.92 -4.62 -19.12
CA GLY A 278 2.71 -4.67 -20.58
C GLY A 278 2.16 -3.39 -21.24
N LYS A 279 2.02 -2.27 -20.53
CA LYS A 279 1.74 -0.94 -21.14
C LYS A 279 3.04 -0.18 -21.47
N ALA A 280 3.01 0.62 -22.54
CA ALA A 280 4.18 1.13 -23.25
C ALA A 280 5.05 2.21 -22.55
N ALA A 281 4.82 2.55 -21.28
CA ALA A 281 5.78 3.33 -20.49
C ALA A 281 5.45 3.22 -18.98
N ARG A 282 6.19 2.38 -18.25
CA ARG A 282 6.20 2.39 -16.78
C ARG A 282 6.89 3.66 -16.28
N ARG A 283 6.42 4.20 -15.16
CA ARG A 283 6.98 5.40 -14.52
C ARG A 283 7.86 5.05 -13.34
N TYR A 284 7.78 3.80 -12.85
CA TYR A 284 8.60 3.26 -11.77
C TYR A 284 8.39 3.98 -10.43
N TRP A 285 7.17 4.44 -10.18
CA TRP A 285 6.79 5.17 -8.96
C TRP A 285 6.75 4.30 -7.70
N GLY A 286 6.60 2.98 -7.87
CA GLY A 286 6.65 1.99 -6.80
C GLY A 286 5.36 1.19 -6.64
N THR A 287 5.35 0.36 -5.60
CA THR A 287 4.25 -0.54 -5.26
C THR A 287 3.81 -0.27 -3.83
N TYR A 288 2.50 -0.21 -3.61
CA TYR A 288 1.93 0.11 -2.31
C TYR A 288 0.91 -0.93 -1.90
N VAL A 289 0.94 -1.32 -0.62
CA VAL A 289 0.04 -2.33 -0.07
C VAL A 289 -0.68 -1.75 1.13
N LEU A 290 -2.00 -1.84 1.15
CA LEU A 290 -2.86 -1.42 2.25
C LEU A 290 -3.59 -2.65 2.82
N ARG A 291 -3.49 -2.87 4.12
CA ARG A 291 -4.26 -3.90 4.82
C ARG A 291 -5.72 -3.43 4.95
N ILE A 292 -6.66 -4.30 4.60
CA ILE A 292 -8.09 -4.00 4.68
C ILE A 292 -8.62 -4.45 6.06
N GLY A 293 -9.36 -3.57 6.72
CA GLY A 293 -9.95 -3.82 8.04
C GLY A 293 -8.93 -3.69 9.18
N ARG A 294 -8.87 -4.71 10.06
CA ARG A 294 -8.06 -4.66 11.29
C ARG A 294 -6.57 -4.57 10.95
N SER A 295 -5.90 -3.57 11.52
CA SER A 295 -4.46 -3.36 11.40
C SER A 295 -3.91 -2.75 12.69
N ASN A 296 -2.63 -2.96 12.95
CA ASN A 296 -1.89 -2.17 13.93
C ASN A 296 -1.37 -0.89 13.27
N ASN A 297 -1.10 0.13 14.09
CA ASN A 297 -0.73 1.46 13.63
C ASN A 297 0.76 1.57 13.23
N TYR A 298 1.17 0.72 12.30
CA TYR A 298 2.50 0.71 11.72
C TYR A 298 2.41 0.92 10.20
N MET A 299 3.39 1.63 9.66
CA MET A 299 3.65 1.72 8.23
C MET A 299 5.10 1.31 7.97
N VAL A 300 5.32 0.33 7.09
CA VAL A 300 6.66 -0.12 6.73
C VAL A 300 7.06 0.44 5.37
N GLN A 301 8.29 0.92 5.26
CA GLN A 301 8.82 1.55 4.06
C GLN A 301 10.09 0.83 3.60
N VAL A 302 10.14 0.44 2.33
CA VAL A 302 11.32 -0.13 1.67
C VAL A 302 11.64 0.76 0.47
N PRO A 303 12.38 1.87 0.66
CA PRO A 303 12.61 2.83 -0.42
C PRO A 303 13.59 2.33 -1.49
N ARG A 304 14.40 1.31 -1.17
CA ARG A 304 15.54 0.85 -2.00
C ARG A 304 15.60 -0.68 -2.14
N PRO A 305 14.51 -1.33 -2.59
CA PRO A 305 14.32 -2.77 -2.46
C PRO A 305 15.43 -3.65 -3.07
N LEU A 306 15.97 -3.29 -4.25
CA LEU A 306 17.04 -4.08 -4.90
C LEU A 306 18.46 -3.58 -4.59
N PHE A 307 18.61 -2.30 -4.25
CA PHE A 307 19.93 -1.72 -3.96
C PHE A 307 20.42 -2.15 -2.57
N GLU A 308 19.54 -2.08 -1.58
CA GLU A 308 19.84 -2.51 -0.22
C GLU A 308 19.47 -3.99 -0.07
N ILE A 309 20.37 -4.87 -0.52
CA ILE A 309 20.17 -6.34 -0.57
C ILE A 309 19.48 -6.86 0.70
N ASN A 310 18.41 -7.65 0.52
CA ASN A 310 17.60 -8.29 1.56
C ASN A 310 16.85 -7.34 2.52
N SER A 311 16.91 -6.01 2.33
CA SER A 311 16.09 -5.06 3.10
C SER A 311 14.61 -5.13 2.73
N PHE A 312 14.32 -5.53 1.49
CA PHE A 312 12.97 -5.75 0.98
C PHE A 312 12.31 -6.96 1.63
N GLU A 313 12.96 -8.12 1.58
CA GLU A 313 12.47 -9.36 2.18
C GLU A 313 12.25 -9.19 3.69
N TYR A 314 13.15 -8.47 4.35
CA TYR A 314 12.97 -8.09 5.74
C TYR A 314 11.77 -7.16 5.95
N GLY A 315 11.67 -6.06 5.18
CA GLY A 315 10.59 -5.08 5.33
C GLY A 315 9.21 -5.69 5.08
N VAL A 316 9.10 -6.58 4.10
CA VAL A 316 7.87 -7.35 3.83
C VAL A 316 7.53 -8.29 4.99
N ASN A 317 8.52 -8.97 5.58
CA ASN A 317 8.30 -9.79 6.77
C ASN A 317 7.88 -8.94 7.98
N LEU A 318 8.52 -7.79 8.19
CA LEU A 318 8.18 -6.86 9.27
C LEU A 318 6.75 -6.33 9.14
N PHE A 319 6.31 -6.00 7.91
CA PHE A 319 4.93 -5.58 7.64
C PHE A 319 3.91 -6.63 8.10
N GLU A 320 4.16 -7.91 7.82
CA GLU A 320 3.30 -9.00 8.28
C GLU A 320 3.38 -9.22 9.79
N ARG A 321 4.58 -9.27 10.38
CA ARG A 321 4.75 -9.51 11.83
C ARG A 321 4.12 -8.41 12.67
N LEU A 322 4.19 -7.16 12.23
CA LEU A 322 3.53 -6.04 12.89
C LEU A 322 2.03 -5.99 12.62
N SER A 323 1.48 -6.80 11.72
CA SER A 323 0.14 -6.61 11.15
C SER A 323 -0.07 -5.15 10.73
N ALA A 324 0.96 -4.58 10.10
CA ALA A 324 1.03 -3.18 9.75
C ALA A 324 -0.08 -2.80 8.76
N ARG A 325 -0.46 -1.53 8.79
CA ARG A 325 -1.53 -0.97 7.97
C ARG A 325 -1.10 -0.79 6.52
N ALA A 326 0.13 -0.35 6.32
CA ALA A 326 0.65 -0.03 4.99
C ALA A 326 2.09 -0.52 4.80
N LEU A 327 2.40 -0.94 3.57
CA LEU A 327 3.75 -1.23 3.10
C LEU A 327 4.00 -0.46 1.81
N LEU A 328 5.08 0.32 1.78
CA LEU A 328 5.49 1.13 0.64
C LEU A 328 6.81 0.57 0.10
N ILE A 329 6.85 0.26 -1.19
CA ILE A 329 8.03 -0.30 -1.86
C ILE A 329 8.44 0.64 -2.99
N GLY A 330 9.69 1.11 -2.97
CA GLY A 330 10.25 1.99 -3.99
C GLY A 330 10.33 1.31 -5.36
N GLY A 331 10.01 2.04 -6.42
CA GLY A 331 10.01 1.50 -7.79
C GLY A 331 11.32 1.67 -8.56
N ALA A 332 12.36 2.26 -7.95
CA ALA A 332 13.60 2.55 -8.65
C ALA A 332 14.84 2.34 -7.79
N HIS A 333 15.93 1.96 -8.45
CA HIS A 333 17.27 2.04 -7.89
C HIS A 333 17.66 3.52 -7.66
N PRO A 334 18.37 3.88 -6.57
CA PRO A 334 18.75 5.29 -6.30
C PRO A 334 19.52 5.96 -7.44
N ALA A 335 20.33 5.18 -8.14
CA ALA A 335 21.10 5.60 -9.31
C ALA A 335 20.41 5.25 -10.65
N ALA A 336 19.09 5.03 -10.68
CA ALA A 336 18.38 4.73 -11.93
C ALA A 336 18.47 5.88 -12.92
N ASN A 337 18.28 7.12 -12.45
CA ASN A 337 18.47 8.32 -13.24
C ASN A 337 19.82 8.97 -12.89
N ARG A 338 20.53 9.45 -13.91
CA ARG A 338 21.85 10.08 -13.75
C ARG A 338 21.83 11.38 -12.93
N ASP A 339 20.70 12.08 -12.93
CA ASP A 339 20.48 13.31 -12.18
C ASP A 339 20.14 13.07 -10.69
N GLY A 340 20.04 11.81 -10.26
CA GLY A 340 19.68 11.43 -8.89
C GLY A 340 18.20 11.55 -8.55
N SER A 341 17.33 11.87 -9.51
CA SER A 341 15.88 12.06 -9.29
C SER A 341 15.14 10.80 -8.83
N ALA A 342 15.73 9.62 -9.03
CA ALA A 342 15.21 8.33 -8.58
C ALA A 342 15.54 8.00 -7.10
N ASN A 343 16.36 8.80 -6.42
CA ASN A 343 16.74 8.56 -5.03
C ASN A 343 15.67 9.07 -4.05
N LEU A 344 14.69 8.23 -3.76
CA LEU A 344 13.49 8.54 -2.94
C LEU A 344 13.76 9.00 -1.50
N VAL A 345 14.99 8.81 -0.99
CA VAL A 345 15.40 9.25 0.37
C VAL A 345 16.28 10.49 0.34
N SER A 346 16.62 11.02 -0.84
CA SER A 346 17.35 12.28 -0.96
C SER A 346 16.48 13.44 -0.51
N GLY A 347 16.99 14.31 0.36
CA GLY A 347 16.28 15.50 0.82
C GLY A 347 15.93 16.50 -0.30
N SER A 348 16.57 16.39 -1.48
CA SER A 348 16.24 17.17 -2.67
C SER A 348 15.00 16.67 -3.43
N ILE A 349 14.54 15.44 -3.17
CA ILE A 349 13.44 14.80 -3.91
C ILE A 349 12.20 14.74 -3.03
N LYS A 350 11.42 15.83 -3.02
CA LYS A 350 10.19 15.92 -2.22
C LYS A 350 8.97 15.36 -2.97
N GLU A 351 8.91 15.61 -4.28
CA GLU A 351 7.82 15.20 -5.16
C GLU A 351 8.06 13.79 -5.68
N SER A 352 7.56 12.80 -4.94
CA SER A 352 7.48 11.41 -5.38
C SER A 352 6.17 10.80 -4.91
N LEU A 353 5.65 9.82 -5.67
CA LEU A 353 4.47 9.08 -5.23
C LEU A 353 4.73 8.32 -3.93
N PHE A 354 5.96 7.87 -3.70
CA PHE A 354 6.37 7.23 -2.44
C PHE A 354 6.20 8.17 -1.23
N SER A 355 6.61 9.43 -1.36
CA SER A 355 6.38 10.46 -0.34
C SER A 355 4.89 10.77 -0.19
N LEU A 356 4.15 10.91 -1.29
CA LEU A 356 2.71 11.18 -1.25
C LEU A 356 1.94 10.07 -0.53
N VAL A 357 2.20 8.80 -0.85
CA VAL A 357 1.53 7.67 -0.19
C VAL A 357 1.84 7.64 1.31
N SER A 358 3.09 7.91 1.69
CA SER A 358 3.45 8.05 3.10
C SER A 358 2.64 9.14 3.78
N GLN A 359 2.54 10.31 3.15
CA GLN A 359 1.80 11.46 3.68
C GLN A 359 0.30 11.18 3.76
N GLY A 360 -0.30 10.62 2.72
CA GLY A 360 -1.73 10.30 2.69
C GLY A 360 -2.10 9.28 3.76
N VAL A 361 -1.33 8.21 3.94
CA VAL A 361 -1.57 7.25 5.03
C VAL A 361 -1.51 7.93 6.40
N LEU A 362 -0.54 8.81 6.62
CA LEU A 362 -0.42 9.54 7.88
C LEU A 362 -1.56 10.56 8.06
N ARG A 363 -1.91 11.33 7.03
CA ARG A 363 -2.98 12.34 7.06
C ARG A 363 -4.33 11.72 7.34
N GLU A 364 -4.65 10.62 6.66
CA GLU A 364 -5.92 9.90 6.79
C GLU A 364 -6.00 9.00 8.04
N SER A 365 -4.97 9.02 8.89
CA SER A 365 -4.92 8.27 10.15
C SER A 365 -5.01 9.23 11.35
N PRO A 366 -6.15 9.29 12.05
CA PRO A 366 -6.30 10.10 13.25
C PRO A 366 -5.54 9.52 14.44
N GLU A 367 -5.38 8.20 14.50
CA GLU A 367 -4.57 7.51 15.50
C GLU A 367 -3.05 7.68 15.33
N PRO A 368 -2.26 7.61 16.42
CA PRO A 368 -0.81 7.55 16.38
C PRO A 368 -0.32 6.42 15.50
N ILE A 369 0.51 6.72 14.50
CA ILE A 369 1.18 5.73 13.63
C ILE A 369 2.69 5.84 13.80
N MET A 370 3.35 4.68 13.84
CA MET A 370 4.79 4.58 13.73
C MET A 370 5.20 4.15 12.32
N VAL A 371 5.99 4.99 11.65
CA VAL A 371 6.62 4.69 10.37
C VAL A 371 7.96 4.03 10.62
N ILE A 372 8.23 2.92 9.93
CA ILE A 372 9.49 2.18 10.02
C ILE A 372 10.06 2.04 8.62
N GLN A 373 11.20 2.69 8.37
CA GLN A 373 11.94 2.52 7.13
C GLN A 373 12.96 1.38 7.29
N SER A 374 12.76 0.30 6.54
CA SER A 374 13.71 -0.82 6.43
C SER A 374 14.85 -0.42 5.52
N ARG A 375 16.06 -0.32 6.08
CA ARG A 375 17.29 0.06 5.39
C ARG A 375 18.39 -0.95 5.70
N ALA A 376 19.47 -0.92 4.93
CA ALA A 376 20.63 -1.74 5.21
C ALA A 376 21.92 -0.95 5.20
N PHE A 377 22.86 -1.36 6.04
CA PHE A 377 24.23 -0.86 6.03
C PHE A 377 25.21 -1.89 5.50
N GLY A 378 26.33 -1.40 4.96
CA GLY A 378 27.36 -2.20 4.32
C GLY A 378 28.65 -2.24 5.12
N LEU A 379 29.55 -3.12 4.70
CA LEU A 379 30.96 -3.07 5.11
C LEU A 379 31.63 -1.99 4.25
N ASP A 380 31.79 -0.79 4.80
CA ASP A 380 32.60 0.26 4.19
C ASP A 380 34.03 0.16 4.75
N PRO A 381 35.08 -0.03 3.92
CA PRO A 381 36.46 -0.07 4.38
C PRO A 381 36.90 1.16 5.15
N ASN A 382 36.25 2.31 4.92
CA ASN A 382 36.58 3.59 5.52
C ASN A 382 35.76 3.92 6.78
N HIS A 383 34.77 3.11 7.13
CA HIS A 383 33.95 3.30 8.33
C HIS A 383 34.03 2.10 9.27
N VAL A 384 34.02 2.38 10.58
CA VAL A 384 33.89 1.33 11.59
C VAL A 384 32.53 0.68 11.43
N THR A 385 32.50 -0.63 11.14
CA THR A 385 31.24 -1.35 11.03
C THR A 385 30.65 -1.55 12.44
N PRO A 386 29.40 -1.14 12.67
CA PRO A 386 28.76 -1.34 13.96
C PRO A 386 28.63 -2.84 14.28
N ASN A 387 29.03 -3.24 15.49
CA ASN A 387 28.89 -4.61 15.98
C ASN A 387 27.47 -4.85 16.54
N ALA A 388 26.47 -4.79 15.66
CA ALA A 388 25.06 -5.02 16.00
C ALA A 388 24.33 -5.74 14.85
N GLY A 389 23.32 -6.55 15.18
CA GLY A 389 22.46 -7.17 14.17
C GLY A 389 21.54 -6.16 13.48
N ALA A 390 21.15 -5.11 14.19
CA ALA A 390 20.43 -3.96 13.65
C ALA A 390 20.77 -2.69 14.43
N LEU A 391 20.63 -1.54 13.77
CA LEU A 391 20.59 -0.22 14.42
C LEU A 391 19.20 0.38 14.28
N ILE A 392 18.76 1.12 15.29
CA ILE A 392 17.51 1.86 15.26
C ILE A 392 17.75 3.34 15.55
N SER A 393 17.19 4.19 14.71
CA SER A 393 17.21 5.64 14.87
C SER A 393 15.79 6.17 14.84
N PHE A 394 15.42 7.02 15.81
CA PHE A 394 14.11 7.65 15.89
C PHE A 394 14.18 9.13 15.51
N SER A 395 13.17 9.65 14.82
CA SER A 395 13.08 11.06 14.42
C SER A 395 12.94 12.01 15.60
N ASN A 396 12.39 11.53 16.72
CA ASN A 396 12.28 12.29 17.97
C ASN A 396 13.59 12.34 18.78
N GLY A 397 14.66 11.71 18.29
CA GLY A 397 15.97 11.69 18.96
C GLY A 397 16.07 10.72 20.13
N ALA A 398 15.14 9.76 20.28
CA ALA A 398 15.23 8.74 21.32
C ALA A 398 16.48 7.87 21.14
N MET A 399 17.40 7.93 22.11
CA MET A 399 18.66 7.17 22.15
C MET A 399 18.70 6.12 23.27
N THR A 400 17.67 6.07 24.12
CA THR A 400 17.60 5.15 25.28
C THR A 400 16.18 4.64 25.46
N LEU A 401 16.02 3.45 26.05
CA LEU A 401 14.71 2.80 26.28
C LEU A 401 13.66 3.73 26.93
N PRO A 402 13.96 4.53 27.97
CA PRO A 402 12.95 5.40 28.59
C PRO A 402 12.41 6.50 27.68
N ALA A 403 13.15 6.87 26.63
CA ALA A 403 12.75 7.88 25.66
C ALA A 403 11.99 7.29 24.46
N VAL A 404 11.87 5.95 24.36
CA VAL A 404 11.23 5.29 23.23
C VAL A 404 9.70 5.36 23.36
N PRO A 405 8.97 5.78 22.30
CA PRO A 405 7.51 5.74 22.27
C PRO A 405 6.96 4.32 22.45
N GLU A 406 5.71 4.17 22.91
CA GLU A 406 5.09 2.86 23.14
C GLU A 406 5.13 1.95 21.90
N ALA A 407 4.84 2.50 20.72
CA ALA A 407 4.92 1.76 19.47
C ALA A 407 6.35 1.27 19.15
N GLY A 408 7.37 2.04 19.57
CA GLY A 408 8.77 1.68 19.46
C GLY A 408 9.18 0.58 20.45
N LEU A 409 8.59 0.53 21.64
CA LEU A 409 8.81 -0.56 22.61
C LEU A 409 8.35 -1.91 22.02
N LYS A 410 7.15 -1.95 21.43
CA LYS A 410 6.62 -3.15 20.75
C LYS A 410 7.48 -3.56 19.56
N LEU A 411 8.01 -2.59 18.79
CA LEU A 411 8.98 -2.89 17.73
C LEU A 411 10.25 -3.53 18.29
N MET A 412 10.80 -2.98 19.37
CA MET A 412 12.01 -3.56 19.99
C MET A 412 11.76 -4.97 20.55
N GLU A 413 10.61 -5.22 21.15
CA GLU A 413 10.21 -6.57 21.58
C GLU A 413 10.18 -7.53 20.39
N LEU A 414 9.57 -7.12 19.27
CA LEU A 414 9.53 -7.91 18.04
C LEU A 414 10.94 -8.20 17.49
N LEU A 415 11.84 -7.21 17.53
CA LEU A 415 13.24 -7.35 17.10
C LEU A 415 14.04 -8.29 18.02
N ASP A 416 13.75 -8.29 19.32
CA ASP A 416 14.36 -9.23 20.27
C ASP A 416 13.84 -10.66 20.10
N GLN A 417 12.53 -10.81 19.83
CA GLN A 417 11.95 -12.10 19.41
C GLN A 417 12.61 -12.62 18.13
N ASP A 418 12.93 -11.72 17.18
CA ASP A 418 13.72 -12.01 15.99
C ASP A 418 15.22 -12.22 16.26
N ARG A 419 15.68 -12.10 17.51
CA ARG A 419 17.09 -12.25 17.91
C ARG A 419 18.04 -11.32 17.16
N LEU A 420 17.55 -10.14 16.76
CA LEU A 420 18.35 -9.11 16.05
C LEU A 420 19.19 -8.25 16.99
N SER A 421 18.77 -8.13 18.26
CA SER A 421 19.45 -7.32 19.29
C SER A 421 19.79 -5.90 18.79
N PRO A 422 18.77 -5.04 18.59
CA PRO A 422 18.98 -3.72 18.03
C PRO A 422 19.77 -2.80 18.98
N ARG A 423 20.65 -1.97 18.41
CA ARG A 423 21.35 -0.89 19.14
C ARG A 423 20.83 0.47 18.69
N PHE A 424 20.72 1.42 19.62
CA PHE A 424 20.35 2.80 19.29
C PHE A 424 21.48 3.52 18.54
N VAL A 425 21.11 4.37 17.60
CA VAL A 425 22.02 5.36 17.01
C VAL A 425 22.16 6.52 17.99
N ASP A 426 23.20 6.45 18.82
CA ASP A 426 23.47 7.35 19.96
C ASP A 426 24.56 8.41 19.66
N GLY A 427 25.02 8.49 18.41
CA GLY A 427 26.13 9.36 18.00
C GLY A 427 27.52 8.78 18.28
N GLY A 428 27.62 7.52 18.71
CA GLY A 428 28.89 6.80 18.80
C GLY A 428 29.61 6.70 17.44
N ARG A 429 30.95 6.66 17.44
CA ARG A 429 31.77 6.71 16.21
C ARG A 429 31.43 5.64 15.17
N ASP A 430 30.95 4.48 15.61
CA ASP A 430 30.57 3.35 14.75
C ASP A 430 29.13 3.42 14.23
N VAL A 431 28.31 4.35 14.75
CA VAL A 431 26.90 4.52 14.37
C VAL A 431 26.57 5.89 13.75
N VAL A 432 27.53 6.83 13.70
CA VAL A 432 27.37 8.11 13.01
C VAL A 432 27.06 7.89 11.52
N GLY A 433 26.10 8.64 10.99
CA GLY A 433 25.62 8.55 9.61
C GLY A 433 24.42 7.62 9.43
N TYR A 434 24.01 6.91 10.47
CA TYR A 434 22.79 6.08 10.50
C TYR A 434 21.61 6.78 11.20
N GLU A 435 21.70 8.09 11.44
CA GLU A 435 20.58 8.87 11.95
C GLU A 435 19.45 8.93 10.91
N VAL A 436 18.23 9.26 11.35
CA VAL A 436 17.08 9.46 10.44
C VAL A 436 17.39 10.44 9.31
N GLY A 437 18.20 11.48 9.59
CA GLY A 437 18.56 12.50 8.62
C GLY A 437 17.36 13.28 8.06
N SER A 438 17.60 14.02 6.97
CA SER A 438 16.61 14.89 6.31
C SER A 438 15.87 14.20 5.17
N THR A 439 15.45 12.94 5.36
CA THR A 439 14.63 12.26 4.35
C THR A 439 13.29 12.97 4.17
N PRO A 440 12.73 13.04 2.94
CA PRO A 440 11.42 13.68 2.72
C PRO A 440 10.31 13.11 3.62
N GLN A 441 10.37 11.82 3.93
CA GLN A 441 9.38 11.12 4.75
C GLN A 441 9.49 11.50 6.22
N SER A 442 10.70 11.65 6.77
CA SER A 442 10.90 12.08 8.15
C SER A 442 10.54 13.56 8.35
N LEU A 443 10.81 14.43 7.37
CA LEU A 443 10.47 15.86 7.45
C LEU A 443 8.97 16.11 7.58
N TYR A 444 8.13 15.23 7.01
CA TYR A 444 6.69 15.34 7.15
C TYR A 444 6.19 15.09 8.57
N MET A 445 6.98 14.46 9.44
CA MET A 445 6.57 14.24 10.84
C MET A 445 6.27 15.56 11.56
N ASN A 446 6.94 16.65 11.17
CA ASN A 446 6.70 17.99 11.72
C ASN A 446 5.27 18.51 11.46
N GLU A 447 4.61 17.99 10.43
CA GLU A 447 3.23 18.34 10.03
C GLU A 447 2.20 17.38 10.62
N THR A 448 2.62 16.49 11.54
CA THR A 448 1.76 15.47 12.15
C THR A 448 1.78 15.56 13.67
N LEU A 449 0.68 15.18 14.30
CA LEU A 449 0.57 15.11 15.76
C LEU A 449 0.57 13.65 16.22
N GLY A 450 1.45 13.33 17.19
CA GLY A 450 1.51 12.00 17.81
C GLY A 450 1.94 10.87 16.88
N LYS A 451 2.60 11.18 15.75
CA LYS A 451 3.15 10.18 14.81
C LYS A 451 4.67 10.13 14.93
N GLU A 452 5.22 8.95 14.75
CA GLU A 452 6.63 8.66 14.99
C GLU A 452 7.28 8.08 13.74
N PHE A 453 8.57 8.34 13.56
CA PHE A 453 9.34 7.79 12.45
C PHE A 453 10.63 7.17 12.96
N ALA A 454 10.94 5.96 12.49
CA ALA A 454 12.20 5.30 12.76
C ALA A 454 12.82 4.74 11.48
N ILE A 455 14.15 4.74 11.43
CA ILE A 455 14.90 3.95 10.47
C ILE A 455 15.50 2.75 11.19
N LEU A 456 15.26 1.56 10.63
CA LEU A 456 15.87 0.31 11.05
C LEU A 456 16.95 -0.08 10.03
N TRP A 457 18.20 0.01 10.45
CA TRP A 457 19.37 -0.33 9.64
C TRP A 457 19.81 -1.75 9.93
N LEU A 458 19.72 -2.64 8.93
CA LEU A 458 20.05 -4.05 9.06
C LEU A 458 21.50 -4.32 8.68
N SER A 459 22.18 -5.14 9.48
CA SER A 459 23.54 -5.58 9.17
C SER A 459 23.56 -6.63 8.06
N PRO A 460 24.70 -6.83 7.37
CA PRO A 460 24.88 -7.92 6.40
C PRO A 460 24.54 -9.30 6.95
N THR A 461 24.92 -9.61 8.19
CA THR A 461 24.67 -10.92 8.80
C THR A 461 23.21 -11.13 9.15
N ALA A 462 22.53 -10.10 9.66
CA ALA A 462 21.10 -10.16 9.95
C ALA A 462 20.27 -10.42 8.68
N ARG A 463 20.51 -9.62 7.63
CA ARG A 463 19.74 -9.69 6.39
C ARG A 463 20.07 -10.91 5.53
N ALA A 464 21.25 -11.52 5.66
CA ALA A 464 21.60 -12.76 4.94
C ALA A 464 20.60 -13.90 5.21
N THR A 465 20.00 -13.94 6.40
CA THR A 465 19.01 -14.96 6.76
C THR A 465 17.69 -14.80 6.02
N TYR A 466 17.37 -13.60 5.53
CA TYR A 466 16.15 -13.29 4.79
C TYR A 466 16.24 -13.56 3.29
N ARG A 467 17.41 -14.03 2.80
CA ARG A 467 17.58 -14.42 1.40
C ARG A 467 16.57 -15.50 1.02
N GLN A 468 15.84 -15.28 -0.08
CA GLN A 468 14.94 -16.28 -0.64
C GLN A 468 15.67 -17.58 -1.00
N GLN A 469 15.09 -18.72 -0.60
CA GLN A 469 15.69 -20.02 -0.86
C GLN A 469 15.14 -20.71 -2.13
N THR A 470 14.11 -20.15 -2.75
CA THR A 470 13.56 -20.57 -4.05
C THR A 470 14.55 -20.34 -5.19
N GLU A 471 15.37 -19.29 -5.12
CA GLU A 471 16.37 -18.95 -6.14
C GLU A 471 17.80 -19.41 -5.76
N ASN A 472 17.95 -20.25 -4.74
CA ASN A 472 19.26 -20.70 -4.28
C ASN A 472 19.80 -21.86 -5.14
N GLN A 473 20.24 -21.52 -6.36
CA GLN A 473 20.71 -22.49 -7.36
C GLN A 473 21.79 -23.44 -6.83
N ARG A 474 22.71 -22.95 -5.99
CA ARG A 474 23.77 -23.77 -5.37
C ARG A 474 23.15 -24.84 -4.48
N LEU A 475 22.26 -24.44 -3.57
CA LEU A 475 21.58 -25.37 -2.67
C LEU A 475 20.69 -26.35 -3.46
N ASP A 476 20.00 -25.88 -4.49
CA ASP A 476 19.18 -26.74 -5.36
C ASP A 476 20.01 -27.79 -6.09
N ALA A 477 21.21 -27.45 -6.56
CA ALA A 477 22.13 -28.39 -7.17
C ALA A 477 22.63 -29.43 -6.16
N GLN A 478 22.98 -29.02 -4.94
CA GLN A 478 23.42 -29.93 -3.86
C GLN A 478 22.35 -30.96 -3.49
N PHE A 479 21.10 -30.52 -3.31
CA PHE A 479 20.01 -31.43 -2.91
C PHE A 479 19.63 -32.40 -4.05
N ARG A 480 19.62 -31.91 -5.30
CA ARG A 480 19.38 -32.75 -6.48
C ARG A 480 20.47 -33.81 -6.68
N SER A 481 21.75 -33.46 -6.53
CA SER A 481 22.84 -34.43 -6.69
C SER A 481 22.82 -35.53 -5.62
N LEU A 482 22.31 -35.22 -4.43
CA LEU A 482 22.13 -36.19 -3.34
C LEU A 482 20.79 -36.94 -3.42
N GLY A 483 19.95 -36.69 -4.43
CA GLY A 483 18.63 -37.32 -4.56
C GLY A 483 17.71 -37.03 -3.37
N ILE A 484 17.83 -35.85 -2.76
CA ILE A 484 16.95 -35.38 -1.69
C ILE A 484 15.82 -34.56 -2.36
N PRO A 485 14.54 -34.98 -2.24
CA PRO A 485 13.44 -34.28 -2.89
C PRO A 485 13.21 -32.89 -2.26
N THR A 486 12.88 -31.91 -3.11
CA THR A 486 12.48 -30.55 -2.69
C THR A 486 10.99 -30.36 -2.94
N ASN A 487 10.26 -29.87 -1.94
CA ASN A 487 8.84 -29.55 -2.04
C ASN A 487 8.57 -28.12 -1.58
N GLU A 488 7.62 -27.43 -2.19
CA GLU A 488 7.07 -26.16 -1.72
C GLU A 488 5.71 -26.42 -1.04
N ARG A 489 5.49 -25.87 0.15
CA ARG A 489 4.20 -25.97 0.88
C ARG A 489 4.07 -24.89 1.95
N ASP A 490 2.86 -24.72 2.50
CA ASP A 490 2.67 -24.02 3.77
C ASP A 490 3.31 -24.83 4.91
N PHE A 491 4.47 -24.36 5.38
CA PHE A 491 5.22 -25.09 6.38
C PHE A 491 4.61 -24.95 7.78
N HIS A 492 4.04 -23.79 8.10
CA HIS A 492 3.37 -23.58 9.39
C HIS A 492 2.14 -24.47 9.53
N GLY A 493 1.28 -24.50 8.49
CA GLY A 493 0.13 -25.40 8.43
C GLY A 493 0.53 -26.88 8.48
N PHE A 494 1.61 -27.25 7.78
CA PHE A 494 2.18 -28.60 7.86
C PHE A 494 2.63 -28.98 9.27
N LEU A 495 3.36 -28.12 9.96
CA LEU A 495 3.81 -28.39 11.34
C LEU A 495 2.67 -28.44 12.34
N SER A 496 1.66 -27.58 12.18
CA SER A 496 0.50 -27.53 13.06
C SER A 496 -0.45 -28.72 12.87
N SER A 497 -0.44 -29.34 11.69
CA SER A 497 -1.26 -30.51 11.35
C SER A 497 -0.48 -31.83 11.42
N ALA A 498 0.84 -31.79 11.58
CA ALA A 498 1.67 -32.97 11.71
C ALA A 498 1.27 -33.75 12.99
N GLY A 499 0.64 -34.92 12.81
CA GLY A 499 0.36 -35.85 13.89
C GLY A 499 1.63 -36.43 14.54
N ARG A 500 1.45 -37.18 15.64
CA ARG A 500 2.49 -37.78 16.52
C ARG A 500 3.89 -37.80 15.92
N ASN A 501 4.75 -36.91 16.42
CA ASN A 501 6.17 -36.89 16.07
C ASN A 501 6.90 -38.10 16.65
N SER A 502 8.15 -38.30 16.23
CA SER A 502 8.96 -39.38 16.78
C SER A 502 9.13 -39.18 18.28
N SER A 503 8.92 -40.24 19.06
CA SER A 503 9.29 -40.26 20.48
C SER A 503 10.79 -40.49 20.69
N ARG A 504 11.51 -40.87 19.62
CA ARG A 504 12.94 -41.13 19.67
C ARG A 504 13.71 -39.86 19.35
N PRO A 505 14.56 -39.38 20.27
CA PRO A 505 15.41 -38.24 20.02
C PRO A 505 16.40 -38.53 18.89
N LEU A 506 16.85 -37.47 18.23
CA LEU A 506 17.85 -37.55 17.19
C LEU A 506 19.18 -38.07 17.76
N PRO A 507 19.84 -39.08 17.15
CA PRO A 507 21.14 -39.57 17.61
C PRO A 507 22.17 -38.45 17.72
N ALA A 508 22.94 -38.40 18.81
CA ALA A 508 23.87 -37.31 19.09
C ALA A 508 24.93 -37.09 17.98
N GLU A 509 25.42 -38.16 17.36
CA GLU A 509 26.35 -38.07 16.23
C GLU A 509 25.69 -37.48 14.97
N LEU A 510 24.43 -37.86 14.70
CA LEU A 510 23.66 -37.30 13.59
C LEU A 510 23.42 -35.81 13.82
N ARG A 511 23.03 -35.43 15.05
CA ARG A 511 22.88 -34.03 15.46
C ARG A 511 24.18 -33.23 15.26
N GLY A 512 25.32 -33.75 15.72
CA GLY A 512 26.62 -33.09 15.57
C GLY A 512 27.00 -32.85 14.10
N ARG A 513 26.77 -33.84 13.24
CA ARG A 513 27.02 -33.70 11.79
C ARG A 513 26.04 -32.74 11.11
N LEU A 514 24.78 -32.71 11.53
CA LEU A 514 23.81 -31.73 11.01
C LEU A 514 24.20 -30.31 11.38
N ILE A 515 24.61 -30.06 12.62
CA ILE A 515 25.11 -28.74 13.04
C ILE A 515 26.38 -28.37 12.25
N SER A 516 27.28 -29.32 12.00
CA SER A 516 28.45 -29.11 11.14
C SER A 516 28.05 -28.73 9.70
N TYR A 517 27.03 -29.38 9.14
CA TYR A 517 26.47 -29.03 7.84
C TYR A 517 25.85 -27.63 7.84
N LEU A 518 25.05 -27.26 8.84
CA LEU A 518 24.43 -25.93 8.93
C LEU A 518 25.47 -24.79 9.01
N ASN A 519 26.62 -25.04 9.64
CA ASN A 519 27.72 -24.08 9.72
C ASN A 519 28.52 -23.94 8.42
N SER A 520 28.75 -25.05 7.71
CA SER A 520 29.66 -25.11 6.55
C SER A 520 28.95 -25.04 5.19
N GLN A 521 27.68 -25.45 5.15
CA GLN A 521 26.93 -25.78 3.93
C GLN A 521 27.72 -26.70 2.97
N ASP A 522 28.52 -27.60 3.54
CA ASP A 522 29.33 -28.57 2.80
C ASP A 522 28.50 -29.80 2.39
N VAL A 523 28.38 -30.01 1.08
CA VAL A 523 27.63 -31.12 0.50
C VAL A 523 28.22 -32.48 0.87
N VAL A 524 29.53 -32.57 1.13
CA VAL A 524 30.19 -33.82 1.53
C VAL A 524 29.71 -34.27 2.90
N VAL A 525 29.51 -33.34 3.83
CA VAL A 525 28.93 -33.64 5.16
C VAL A 525 27.52 -34.18 5.02
N LEU A 526 26.70 -33.56 4.17
CA LEU A 526 25.32 -34.01 3.93
C LEU A 526 25.28 -35.40 3.25
N HIS A 527 26.20 -35.66 2.32
CA HIS A 527 26.36 -37.00 1.72
C HIS A 527 26.73 -38.06 2.75
N ALA A 528 27.69 -37.75 3.64
CA ALA A 528 28.11 -38.64 4.71
C ALA A 528 26.98 -38.93 5.70
N ILE A 529 26.15 -37.92 6.03
CA ILE A 529 24.94 -38.11 6.84
C ILE A 529 23.99 -39.12 6.18
N LYS A 530 23.71 -38.96 4.88
CA LYS A 530 22.83 -39.88 4.15
C LYS A 530 23.37 -41.31 4.13
N GLY A 531 24.69 -41.48 3.99
CA GLY A 531 25.34 -42.79 3.97
C GLY A 531 25.37 -43.48 5.34
N ALA A 532 25.64 -42.74 6.42
CA ALA A 532 25.77 -43.30 7.76
C ALA A 532 24.41 -43.63 8.42
N TRP A 533 23.31 -42.99 7.98
CA TRP A 533 21.96 -43.22 8.51
C TRP A 533 20.95 -43.58 7.41
N PRO A 534 21.09 -44.75 6.73
CA PRO A 534 20.24 -45.11 5.59
C PRO A 534 18.77 -45.35 5.96
N GLY A 535 18.47 -45.62 7.23
CA GLY A 535 17.10 -45.75 7.74
C GLY A 535 16.35 -44.43 7.89
N TYR A 536 17.06 -43.29 7.88
CA TYR A 536 16.44 -41.97 7.95
C TYR A 536 16.15 -41.44 6.55
N ARG A 537 14.99 -40.81 6.39
CA ARG A 537 14.60 -40.13 5.16
C ARG A 537 14.77 -38.63 5.30
N PHE A 538 15.39 -38.03 4.29
CA PHE A 538 15.67 -36.60 4.22
C PHE A 538 14.84 -35.99 3.11
N SER A 539 14.22 -34.85 3.36
CA SER A 539 13.53 -34.06 2.33
C SER A 539 13.70 -32.58 2.60
N ARG A 540 13.85 -31.79 1.54
CA ARG A 540 13.87 -30.33 1.62
C ARG A 540 12.46 -29.80 1.44
N THR A 541 12.07 -28.87 2.31
CA THR A 541 10.82 -28.14 2.19
C THR A 541 11.11 -26.65 2.15
N ILE A 542 10.56 -25.95 1.17
CA ILE A 542 10.58 -24.49 1.09
C ILE A 542 9.19 -24.00 1.51
N ASP A 543 9.15 -23.13 2.51
CA ASP A 543 7.92 -22.53 2.99
C ASP A 543 7.42 -21.45 2.03
N ILE A 544 6.20 -21.58 1.53
CA ILE A 544 5.62 -20.60 0.59
C ILE A 544 5.40 -19.23 1.24
N ASN A 545 5.26 -19.18 2.58
CA ASN A 545 4.92 -17.96 3.30
C ASN A 545 6.14 -17.09 3.62
N THR A 546 7.25 -17.71 4.04
CA THR A 546 8.48 -17.02 4.44
C THR A 546 9.65 -17.20 3.47
N LYS A 547 9.49 -18.08 2.47
CA LYS A 547 10.52 -18.49 1.49
C LYS A 547 11.80 -19.04 2.13
N GLN A 548 11.69 -19.50 3.38
CA GLN A 548 12.73 -20.23 4.11
C GLN A 548 12.81 -21.67 3.63
N ALA A 549 14.00 -22.28 3.72
CA ALA A 549 14.20 -23.68 3.41
C ALA A 549 14.54 -24.48 4.67
N PHE A 550 13.92 -25.64 4.79
CA PHE A 550 14.05 -26.56 5.91
C PHE A 550 14.43 -27.95 5.39
N LEU A 551 15.24 -28.67 6.15
CA LEU A 551 15.53 -30.08 5.97
C LEU A 551 14.73 -30.88 7.00
N LEU A 552 13.76 -31.66 6.51
CA LEU A 552 12.96 -32.56 7.33
C LEU A 552 13.68 -33.90 7.43
N ILE A 553 13.82 -34.38 8.67
CA ILE A 553 14.48 -35.64 9.00
C ILE A 553 13.43 -36.58 9.58
N THR A 554 13.10 -37.61 8.81
CA THR A 554 12.08 -38.60 9.17
C THR A 554 12.78 -39.88 9.62
N ALA A 555 12.40 -40.37 10.80
CA ALA A 555 12.89 -41.63 11.34
C ALA A 555 12.39 -42.85 10.53
N PRO A 556 12.98 -44.04 10.75
CA PRO A 556 12.55 -45.27 10.06
C PRO A 556 11.08 -45.65 10.29
N ASP A 557 10.48 -45.17 11.39
CA ASP A 557 9.06 -45.37 11.71
C ASP A 557 8.11 -44.44 10.90
N GLY A 558 8.67 -43.58 10.05
CA GLY A 558 7.92 -42.64 9.22
C GLY A 558 7.53 -41.35 9.93
N ARG A 559 7.95 -41.14 11.18
CA ARG A 559 7.65 -39.92 11.95
C ARG A 559 8.78 -38.91 11.86
N ILE A 560 8.44 -37.62 12.04
CA ILE A 560 9.43 -36.54 12.04
C ILE A 560 10.23 -36.63 13.34
N SER A 561 11.55 -36.74 13.23
CA SER A 561 12.48 -36.71 14.37
C SER A 561 13.10 -35.34 14.57
N ALA A 562 13.42 -34.64 13.49
CA ALA A 562 13.96 -33.29 13.57
C ALA A 562 13.71 -32.48 12.31
N ILE A 563 13.78 -31.16 12.45
CA ILE A 563 13.69 -30.19 11.36
C ILE A 563 14.85 -29.22 11.50
N ALA A 564 15.69 -29.13 10.48
CA ALA A 564 16.79 -28.17 10.44
C ALA A 564 16.44 -27.00 9.51
N ASN A 565 16.53 -25.76 10.00
CA ASN A 565 16.49 -24.57 9.15
C ASN A 565 17.82 -24.45 8.41
N LEU A 566 17.79 -24.35 7.08
CA LEU A 566 18.97 -24.36 6.22
C LEU A 566 19.70 -23.00 6.17
N ASN A 567 19.09 -21.94 6.70
CA ASN A 567 19.70 -20.62 6.80
C ASN A 567 19.34 -19.93 8.13
N PRO A 568 19.74 -20.50 9.28
CA PRO A 568 19.34 -19.99 10.59
C PRO A 568 20.13 -18.75 11.00
N ARG A 569 19.58 -17.95 11.92
CA ARG A 569 20.31 -16.82 12.52
C ARG A 569 21.46 -17.28 13.41
N ARG A 570 21.23 -18.35 14.18
CA ARG A 570 22.19 -18.91 15.14
C ARG A 570 22.30 -20.42 14.92
N PRO A 571 23.34 -20.90 14.21
CA PRO A 571 23.45 -22.32 13.79
C PRO A 571 23.46 -23.35 14.92
N LEU A 572 23.76 -22.93 16.15
CA LEU A 572 23.83 -23.80 17.33
C LEU A 572 22.53 -23.87 18.13
N GLN A 573 21.55 -23.01 17.82
CA GLN A 573 20.33 -22.92 18.61
C GLN A 573 19.38 -24.09 18.28
N THR A 574 19.07 -24.88 19.29
CA THR A 574 18.16 -26.02 19.21
C THR A 574 16.92 -25.76 20.07
N LEU A 575 15.75 -26.09 19.55
CA LEU A 575 14.49 -26.12 20.29
C LEU A 575 14.03 -27.58 20.40
N ALA A 576 13.99 -28.11 21.62
CA ALA A 576 13.55 -29.47 21.90
C ALA A 576 12.09 -29.46 22.35
N ILE A 577 11.26 -30.32 21.77
CA ILE A 577 9.82 -30.37 22.02
C ILE A 577 9.39 -31.82 22.30
N PRO A 578 8.48 -32.05 23.26
CA PRO A 578 7.85 -33.35 23.45
C PRO A 578 7.14 -33.84 22.16
N PRO A 579 6.97 -35.16 21.97
CA PRO A 579 6.39 -35.72 20.75
C PRO A 579 4.99 -35.20 20.41
N ASP A 580 4.19 -34.91 21.43
CA ASP A 580 2.83 -34.37 21.34
C ASP A 580 2.77 -32.84 21.62
N GLY A 581 3.91 -32.19 21.81
CA GLY A 581 4.00 -30.80 22.27
C GLY A 581 3.97 -29.74 21.17
N MET A 582 3.71 -30.11 19.91
CA MET A 582 3.77 -29.16 18.80
C MET A 582 2.51 -28.29 18.76
N SER A 583 2.63 -27.04 19.20
CA SER A 583 1.59 -26.02 19.06
C SER A 583 1.86 -25.08 17.87
N GLY A 584 0.81 -24.41 17.40
CA GLY A 584 0.94 -23.39 16.35
C GLY A 584 1.87 -22.23 16.74
N ASP A 585 1.93 -21.88 18.03
CA ASP A 585 2.81 -20.83 18.55
C ASP A 585 4.27 -21.23 18.53
N ILE A 586 4.56 -22.50 18.84
CA ILE A 586 5.93 -23.02 18.78
C ILE A 586 6.40 -23.12 17.33
N ALA A 587 5.51 -23.54 16.41
CA ALA A 587 5.79 -23.52 14.96
C ALA A 587 6.14 -22.11 14.50
N ALA A 588 5.33 -21.12 14.87
CA ALA A 588 5.57 -19.72 14.54
C ALA A 588 6.89 -19.21 15.12
N SER A 589 7.17 -19.47 16.39
CA SER A 589 8.42 -19.08 17.05
C SER A 589 9.65 -19.69 16.37
N PHE A 590 9.61 -20.99 16.00
CA PHE A 590 10.70 -21.65 15.29
C PHE A 590 11.00 -21.00 13.94
N ILE A 591 9.95 -20.72 13.16
CA ILE A 591 10.03 -20.13 11.81
C ILE A 591 10.48 -18.66 11.88
N ASP A 592 9.85 -17.85 12.73
CA ASP A 592 10.09 -16.39 12.82
C ASP A 592 11.46 -16.08 13.42
N ALA A 593 11.84 -16.78 14.50
CA ALA A 593 13.17 -16.63 15.10
C ALA A 593 14.29 -17.21 14.21
N ARG A 594 13.93 -17.99 13.18
CA ARG A 594 14.87 -18.69 12.28
C ARG A 594 15.83 -19.58 13.05
N THR A 595 15.28 -20.37 13.96
CA THR A 595 16.02 -21.28 14.84
C THR A 595 16.65 -22.40 14.01
N ALA A 596 17.86 -22.86 14.37
CA ALA A 596 18.61 -23.81 13.56
C ALA A 596 18.03 -25.22 13.55
N LEU A 597 17.62 -25.74 14.71
CA LEU A 597 17.16 -27.12 14.81
C LEU A 597 15.93 -27.22 15.73
N LEU A 598 14.92 -27.94 15.26
CA LEU A 598 13.76 -28.38 16.03
C LEU A 598 13.90 -29.90 16.24
N GLU A 599 13.96 -30.37 17.48
CA GLU A 599 14.09 -31.79 17.82
C GLU A 599 12.83 -32.29 18.52
N PHE A 600 12.36 -33.47 18.12
CA PHE A 600 11.26 -34.18 18.76
C PHE A 600 11.78 -35.39 19.52
N GLY A 601 11.31 -35.56 20.76
CA GLY A 601 11.62 -36.72 21.58
C GLY A 601 11.46 -36.45 23.08
N ASP A 602 11.40 -37.53 23.86
CA ASP A 602 11.51 -37.42 25.33
C ASP A 602 12.97 -37.19 25.71
N HIS A 603 13.33 -35.91 25.88
CA HIS A 603 14.62 -35.49 26.42
C HIS A 603 14.56 -35.52 27.96
N ARG A 604 14.43 -36.71 28.55
CA ARG A 604 14.61 -36.92 29.99
C ARG A 604 16.05 -37.26 30.32
#